data_AF-A0A538DUE5-F1
#
_entry.id   AF-A0A538DUE5-F1
#
_cell.length_a   1.000
_cell.length_b   1.000
_cell.length_c   1.000
_cell.angle_alpha   90.00
_cell.angle_beta   90.00
_cell.angle_gamma   90.00
#
_symmetry.space_group_name_H-M   'P 1'
#
loop_
_entity.id
_entity.type
_entity.pdbx_description
1 polymer ?
#
loop_
_entity_poly.entity_id
_entity_poly.type
_entity_poly.pdbx_seq_one_letter_code
_entity_poly.pdbx_strand_id
1 'polypeptide(L)' 'ERYDTFLKTTPLRRHAEPVDVANTIAFLCSDESAHITGEIVTISGGWYLRP' A
#
# COMPACT_ATOMS: atom_id res chain seq x y z
N GLU A 1 -0.32 21.03 -7.40
CA GLU A 1 0.08 20.54 -8.75
C GLU A 1 0.62 19.11 -8.76
N ARG A 2 1.88 18.82 -8.40
CA ARG A 2 2.38 17.42 -8.41
C ARG A 2 1.56 16.49 -7.50
N TYR A 3 1.26 16.92 -6.27
CA TYR A 3 0.45 16.18 -5.29
C TYR A 3 -0.94 15.77 -5.84
N ASP A 4 -1.61 16.67 -6.57
CA ASP A 4 -2.91 16.41 -7.19
C ASP A 4 -2.84 15.42 -8.35
N THR A 5 -1.74 15.44 -9.10
CA THR A 5 -1.53 14.52 -10.22
C THR A 5 -1.39 13.08 -9.74
N PHE A 6 -0.67 12.84 -8.62
CA PHE A 6 -0.55 11.52 -8.02
C PHE A 6 -1.92 10.95 -7.62
N LEU A 7 -2.78 11.76 -6.99
CA LEU A 7 -4.14 11.35 -6.62
C LEU A 7 -4.99 10.95 -7.83
N LYS A 8 -4.94 11.73 -8.92
CA LYS A 8 -5.73 11.47 -10.14
C LYS A 8 -5.36 10.15 -10.81
N THR A 9 -4.09 9.77 -10.75
CA THR A 9 -3.58 8.56 -11.41
C THR A 9 -3.43 7.37 -10.48
N THR A 10 -3.63 7.54 -9.18
CA THR A 10 -3.65 6.42 -8.22
C THR A 10 -5.02 5.74 -8.28
N PRO A 11 -5.09 4.42 -8.52
CA PRO A 11 -6.37 3.69 -8.61
C PRO A 11 -7.31 3.92 -7.43
N LEU A 12 -6.79 3.94 -6.20
CA LEU A 12 -7.61 4.18 -5.00
C LEU A 12 -8.00 5.65 -4.79
N ARG A 13 -7.49 6.60 -5.59
CA ARG A 13 -7.83 8.03 -5.60
C ARG A 13 -7.80 8.73 -4.23
N ARG A 14 -6.99 8.23 -3.30
CA ARG A 14 -6.75 8.84 -2.00
C ARG A 14 -5.28 8.69 -1.61
N HIS A 15 -4.84 9.53 -0.70
CA HIS A 15 -3.55 9.35 -0.07
C HIS A 15 -3.60 8.13 0.88
N ALA A 16 -2.44 7.48 1.01
CA ALA A 16 -2.24 6.53 2.09
C ALA A 16 -2.14 7.31 3.40
N GLU A 17 -2.84 6.81 4.41
CA GLU A 17 -2.75 7.28 5.77
C GLU A 17 -1.78 6.39 6.55
N PRO A 18 -1.19 6.86 7.67
CA PRO A 18 -0.30 6.04 8.49
C PRO A 18 -0.90 4.69 8.90
N VAL A 19 -2.23 4.64 9.06
CA VAL A 19 -2.97 3.41 9.39
C VAL A 19 -2.93 2.35 8.29
N ASP A 20 -2.81 2.73 7.01
CA ASP A 20 -2.70 1.77 5.90
C ASP A 20 -1.39 0.97 6.00
N VAL A 21 -0.31 1.63 6.45
CA VAL A 21 0.99 1.00 6.70
C VAL A 21 0.93 0.17 7.99
N ALA A 22 0.40 0.73 9.06
CA ALA A 22 0.30 0.06 10.36
C ALA A 22 -0.49 -1.26 10.27
N ASN A 23 -1.61 -1.28 9.56
CA ASN A 23 -2.42 -2.49 9.38
C ASN A 23 -1.68 -3.56 8.58
N THR A 24 -0.90 -3.17 7.57
CA THR A 24 -0.09 -4.12 6.80
C THR A 24 1.00 -4.73 7.68
N ILE A 25 1.66 -3.92 8.50
CA ILE A 25 2.65 -4.40 9.48
C ILE A 25 1.98 -5.35 10.49
N ALA A 26 0.83 -4.97 11.03
CA ALA A 26 0.10 -5.79 11.99
C ALA A 26 -0.25 -7.18 11.41
N PHE A 27 -0.73 -7.23 10.16
CA PHE A 27 -0.96 -8.48 9.45
C PHE A 27 0.33 -9.30 9.30
N LEU A 28 1.42 -8.70 8.81
CA LEU A 28 2.69 -9.38 8.60
C LEU A 28 3.38 -9.87 9.89
N CYS A 29 3.06 -9.26 11.03
CA CYS A 29 3.53 -9.70 12.35
C CYS A 29 2.60 -10.71 13.03
N SER A 30 1.46 -11.04 12.42
CA SER A 30 0.48 -11.97 12.98
C SER A 30 0.66 -13.40 12.45
N ASP A 31 -0.01 -14.35 13.09
CA ASP A 31 -0.05 -15.74 12.62
C ASP A 31 -0.78 -15.90 11.27
N GLU A 32 -1.57 -14.90 10.86
CA GLU A 32 -2.34 -14.92 9.60
C GLU A 32 -1.42 -14.90 8.37
N SER A 33 -0.18 -14.41 8.51
CA SER A 33 0.83 -14.38 7.45
C SER A 33 1.90 -15.46 7.59
N ALA A 34 1.68 -16.52 8.37
CA ALA A 34 2.71 -17.50 8.73
C ALA A 34 3.41 -18.21 7.55
N HIS A 35 2.81 -18.19 6.35
CA HIS A 35 3.40 -18.79 5.15
C HIS A 35 3.99 -17.78 4.15
N ILE A 36 4.06 -16.50 4.53
CA ILE A 36 4.65 -15.44 3.71
C ILE A 36 6.09 -15.21 4.18
N THR A 37 7.06 -15.36 3.29
CA THR A 37 8.48 -15.11 3.58
C THR A 37 9.21 -14.67 2.32
N GLY A 38 10.20 -13.78 2.46
CA GLY A 38 11.02 -13.29 1.35
C GLY A 38 10.34 -12.29 0.41
N GLU A 39 9.13 -11.83 0.75
CA GLU A 39 8.33 -10.97 -0.11
C GLU A 39 8.37 -9.48 0.28
N ILE A 40 8.18 -8.61 -0.71
CA ILE A 40 8.05 -7.16 -0.53
C ILE A 40 6.61 -6.74 -0.77
N VAL A 41 5.90 -6.32 0.29
CA VAL A 41 4.53 -5.83 0.18
C VAL A 41 4.53 -4.32 -0.07
N THR A 42 4.10 -3.90 -1.26
CA THR A 42 4.07 -2.47 -1.63
C THR A 42 2.73 -1.82 -1.31
N ILE A 43 2.73 -0.83 -0.42
CA ILE A 43 1.54 -0.07 -0.01
C ILE A 43 1.50 1.26 -0.78
N SER A 44 0.76 1.31 -1.89
CA SER A 44 0.79 2.46 -2.81
C SER A 44 -0.57 2.95 -3.31
N GLY A 45 -1.66 2.30 -2.90
CA GLY A 45 -2.96 2.49 -3.51
C GLY A 45 -3.02 2.18 -5.03
N GLY A 46 -2.04 1.42 -5.54
CA GLY A 46 -1.92 1.01 -6.94
C GLY A 46 -1.21 2.02 -7.84
N TRP A 47 -0.60 3.07 -7.31
CA TRP A 47 0.09 4.11 -8.10
C TRP A 47 1.15 3.56 -9.08
N TYR A 48 1.86 2.50 -8.68
CA TYR A 48 2.93 1.90 -9.49
C TYR A 48 2.42 0.87 -10.50
N LEU A 49 1.14 0.49 -10.46
CA LEU A 49 0.54 -0.52 -11.34
C LEU A 49 -0.02 0.08 -12.64
N ARG A 50 0.52 1.23 -13.06
CA ARG A 50 0.09 1.84 -14.32
C ARG A 50 0.58 0.97 -15.50
N PRO A 51 -0.26 0.75 -16.53
CA PRO A 51 0.19 0.11 -17.77
C PRO A 51 1.28 0.94 -18.47
#